data_AF-A0A074X9M4-F1
#
_entry.id   AF-A0A074X9M4-F1
#
_cell.length_a   1.000
_cell.length_b   1.000
_cell.length_c   1.000
_cell.angle_alpha   90.00
_cell.angle_beta   90.00
_cell.angle_gamma   90.00
#
_symmetry.space_group_name_H-M   'P 1'
#
loop_
_entity.id
_entity.type
_entity.pdbx_description
1 polymer ?
#
loop_
_entity_poly.entity_id
_entity_poly.type
_entity_poly.pdbx_seq_one_letter_code
_entity_poly.pdbx_strand_id
1 'polypeptide(L)'
;FTTIPIMEVNKTRPFLSLSFPTLYPTGEGDWISPRSRHVRFEVYVRNFLTHSDKRFAQHPQWLFYVFNILMNRQINTRSTYLGKEIAGALTEDELRQRKKLWAMVNLIGDPNLFVTLSSNLLEWTDLHAVLPGFIFGHPHTRQEIQDMVDSNPAIVTRYIMTRQSTFFEQVLKPLFDVEDWW
;
A
#
# COMPACT_ATOMS: atom_id res chain seq x y z
N PHE A 1 -11.10 -8.03 -10.65
CA PHE A 1 -10.94 -6.65 -10.15
C PHE A 1 -9.56 -6.15 -10.53
N THR A 2 -9.46 -5.01 -11.21
CA THR A 2 -8.17 -4.35 -11.46
C THR A 2 -7.76 -3.69 -10.15
N THR A 3 -6.84 -4.32 -9.40
CA THR A 3 -6.28 -3.72 -8.19
C THR A 3 -5.59 -2.43 -8.58
N ILE A 4 -6.29 -1.30 -8.39
CA ILE A 4 -5.74 0.03 -8.57
C ILE A 4 -4.61 0.12 -7.54
N PRO A 5 -3.33 0.16 -7.95
CA PRO A 5 -2.24 0.26 -7.01
C PRO A 5 -2.45 1.52 -6.18
N ILE A 6 -2.08 1.51 -4.90
CA ILE A 6 -2.18 2.67 -3.98
C ILE A 6 -1.64 3.98 -4.63
N MET A 7 -0.70 3.86 -5.57
CA MET A 7 -0.15 4.96 -6.37
C MET A 7 -1.16 5.69 -7.28
N GLU A 8 -2.18 5.00 -7.80
CA GLU A 8 -3.21 5.62 -8.67
C GLU A 8 -4.24 6.40 -7.86
N VAL A 9 -4.48 6.03 -6.60
CA VAL A 9 -5.34 6.76 -5.65
C VAL A 9 -4.69 8.09 -5.23
N ASN A 10 -3.35 8.17 -5.28
CA ASN A 10 -2.54 9.28 -4.79
C ASN A 10 -2.24 10.36 -5.85
N LYS A 11 -3.18 10.64 -6.76
CA LYS A 11 -3.06 11.76 -7.73
C LYS A 11 -4.08 12.88 -7.53
N THR A 12 -5.18 12.60 -6.84
CA THR A 12 -6.34 13.50 -6.75
C THR A 12 -6.63 13.98 -5.33
N ARG A 13 -6.13 13.29 -4.30
CA ARG A 13 -6.36 13.63 -2.89
C ARG A 13 -5.05 13.67 -2.11
N PRO A 14 -4.89 14.62 -1.17
CA PRO A 14 -3.66 14.78 -0.39
C PRO A 14 -3.53 13.68 0.68
N PHE A 15 -3.18 12.47 0.24
CA PHE A 15 -3.25 11.29 1.08
C PHE A 15 -2.19 11.28 2.20
N LEU A 16 -1.03 11.93 2.01
CA LEU A 16 -0.01 12.01 3.05
C LEU A 16 -0.49 12.88 4.21
N SER A 17 -1.12 14.02 3.92
CA SER A 17 -1.63 14.88 4.98
C SER A 17 -2.85 14.30 5.68
N LEU A 18 -3.70 13.56 4.95
CA LEU A 18 -4.84 12.84 5.55
C LEU A 18 -4.40 11.65 6.41
N SER A 19 -3.35 10.93 6.02
CA SER A 19 -2.90 9.72 6.75
C SER A 19 -1.98 10.02 7.93
N PHE A 20 -1.29 11.17 7.91
CA PHE A 20 -0.32 11.55 8.93
C PHE A 20 -0.64 12.94 9.51
N PRO A 21 -1.82 13.15 10.13
CA PRO A 21 -2.23 14.46 10.63
C PRO A 21 -1.26 15.03 11.69
N THR A 22 -0.55 14.19 12.43
CA THR A 22 0.50 14.59 13.38
C THR A 22 1.72 15.22 12.69
N LEU A 23 2.01 14.82 11.45
CA LEU A 23 3.10 15.38 10.64
C LEU A 23 2.62 16.56 9.78
N TYR A 24 1.34 16.60 9.43
CA TYR A 24 0.70 17.64 8.63
C TYR A 24 -0.48 18.28 9.38
N PRO A 25 -0.23 19.01 10.49
CA PRO A 25 -1.29 19.48 11.39
C PRO A 25 -2.28 20.45 10.73
N THR A 26 -1.86 21.20 9.72
CA THR A 26 -2.71 22.11 8.95
C THR A 26 -3.23 21.48 7.65
N GLY A 27 -2.89 20.22 7.37
CA GLY A 27 -3.17 19.58 6.09
C GLY A 27 -2.33 20.09 4.91
N GLU A 28 -1.51 21.13 5.14
CA GLU A 28 -0.67 21.78 4.12
C GLU A 28 0.65 21.04 3.92
N GLY A 29 1.26 21.20 2.74
CA GLY A 29 2.57 20.62 2.45
C GLY A 29 2.52 19.16 1.99
N ASP A 30 1.35 18.61 1.70
CA ASP A 30 1.21 17.34 0.97
C ASP A 30 1.83 17.45 -0.43
N TRP A 31 2.40 16.39 -0.97
CA TRP A 31 2.98 16.39 -2.32
C TRP A 31 2.00 16.84 -3.42
N ILE A 32 0.70 16.63 -3.27
CA ILE A 32 -0.34 17.02 -4.24
C ILE A 32 -0.79 18.48 -4.06
N SER A 33 -0.44 19.13 -2.94
CA SER A 33 -0.82 20.53 -2.71
C SER A 33 -0.41 21.43 -3.88
N PRO A 34 -1.25 22.42 -4.27
CA PRO A 34 -0.92 23.37 -5.32
C PRO A 34 0.42 24.07 -5.05
N ARG A 35 1.29 24.14 -6.06
CA ARG A 35 2.62 24.77 -5.96
C ARG A 35 2.91 25.57 -7.22
N SER A 36 3.71 26.63 -7.06
CA SER A 36 4.19 27.45 -8.19
C SER A 36 5.06 26.68 -9.17
N ARG A 37 5.75 25.63 -8.70
CA ARG A 37 6.57 24.74 -9.52
C ARG A 37 6.17 23.29 -9.31
N HIS A 38 6.27 22.50 -10.37
CA HIS A 38 6.13 21.06 -10.26
C HIS A 38 7.32 20.48 -9.47
N VAL A 39 7.03 19.80 -8.35
CA VAL A 39 8.05 19.16 -7.51
C VAL A 39 7.96 17.66 -7.68
N ARG A 40 9.06 17.06 -8.14
CA ARG A 40 9.23 15.61 -8.18
C ARG A 40 9.13 15.01 -6.78
N PHE A 41 8.50 13.84 -6.65
CA PHE A 41 8.28 13.22 -5.33
C PHE A 41 9.58 12.88 -4.60
N GLU A 42 10.64 12.54 -5.33
CA GLU A 42 11.95 12.26 -4.76
C GLU A 42 12.57 13.51 -4.12
N VAL A 43 12.38 14.66 -4.77
CA VAL A 43 12.82 15.98 -4.26
C VAL A 43 11.98 16.38 -3.06
N TYR A 44 10.67 16.12 -3.11
CA TYR A 44 9.75 16.32 -2.00
C TYR A 44 10.21 15.52 -0.76
N VAL A 45 10.37 14.20 -0.88
CA VAL A 45 10.79 13.33 0.23
C VAL A 45 12.16 13.75 0.75
N ARG A 46 13.14 13.98 -0.14
CA ARG A 46 14.48 14.43 0.26
C ARG A 46 14.41 15.68 1.13
N ASN A 47 13.61 16.68 0.73
CA ASN A 47 13.48 17.92 1.48
C ASN A 47 12.98 17.68 2.91
N PHE A 48 12.00 16.79 3.10
CA PHE A 48 11.48 16.44 4.44
C PHE A 48 12.47 15.63 5.29
N LEU A 49 13.30 14.78 4.66
CA LEU A 49 14.36 14.04 5.38
C LEU A 49 15.53 14.95 5.80
N THR A 50 15.88 15.93 4.96
CA THR A 50 16.97 16.86 5.22
C THR A 50 16.54 18.09 6.01
N HIS A 51 15.24 18.28 6.25
CA HIS A 51 14.70 19.42 6.98
C HIS A 51 15.32 19.53 8.38
N SER A 52 15.38 20.74 8.94
CA SER A 52 15.88 20.98 10.30
C SER A 52 15.02 20.24 11.33
N ASP A 53 13.71 20.39 11.24
CA ASP A 53 12.71 19.57 11.93
C ASP A 53 12.80 18.10 11.46
N LYS A 54 13.18 17.20 12.37
CA LYS A 54 13.38 15.78 12.10
C LYS A 54 12.13 14.93 12.29
N ARG A 55 10.97 15.51 12.59
CA ARG A 55 9.73 14.75 12.84
C ARG A 55 9.38 13.76 11.73
N PHE A 56 9.61 14.13 10.47
CA PHE A 56 9.37 13.25 9.32
C PHE A 56 10.40 12.13 9.21
N ALA A 57 11.68 12.46 9.43
CA ALA A 57 12.78 11.50 9.44
C ALA A 57 12.72 10.53 10.63
N GLN A 58 12.01 10.88 11.70
CA GLN A 58 11.84 10.06 12.90
C GLN A 58 10.53 9.27 12.93
N HIS A 59 9.63 9.44 11.96
CA HIS A 59 8.32 8.78 11.95
C HIS A 59 8.33 7.50 11.09
N PRO A 60 8.41 6.30 11.69
CA PRO A 60 8.70 5.05 10.94
C PRO A 60 7.62 4.72 9.91
N GLN A 61 6.35 4.94 10.25
CA GLN A 61 5.24 4.67 9.35
C GLN A 61 5.24 5.61 8.13
N TRP A 62 5.71 6.85 8.30
CA TRP A 62 5.78 7.81 7.20
C TRP A 62 6.93 7.43 6.27
N LEU A 63 8.10 7.09 6.84
CA LEU A 63 9.25 6.58 6.11
C LEU A 63 8.90 5.35 5.26
N PHE A 64 8.24 4.36 5.86
CA PHE A 64 7.79 3.17 5.16
C PHE A 64 6.83 3.51 4.02
N TYR A 65 5.87 4.41 4.27
CA TYR A 65 4.90 4.82 3.26
C TYR A 65 5.56 5.53 2.07
N VAL A 66 6.44 6.51 2.31
CA VAL A 66 7.14 7.21 1.22
C VAL A 66 8.14 6.31 0.50
N PHE A 67 8.80 5.40 1.22
CA PHE A 67 9.65 4.36 0.64
C PHE A 67 8.86 3.47 -0.33
N ASN A 68 7.70 2.98 0.09
CA ASN A 68 6.81 2.20 -0.77
C ASN A 68 6.41 2.96 -2.03
N ILE A 69 6.15 4.27 -1.93
CA ILE A 69 5.88 5.12 -3.09
C ILE A 69 7.07 5.18 -4.05
N LEU A 70 8.27 5.44 -3.52
CA LEU A 70 9.48 5.52 -4.33
C LEU A 70 9.78 4.18 -5.03
N MET A 71 9.70 3.08 -4.29
CA MET A 71 10.00 1.75 -4.82
C MET A 71 9.00 1.33 -5.91
N ASN A 72 7.70 1.51 -5.69
CA ASN A 72 6.70 1.19 -6.72
C ASN A 72 6.84 2.05 -7.98
N ARG A 73 7.23 3.32 -7.84
CA ARG A 73 7.50 4.17 -9.02
C ARG A 73 8.66 3.60 -9.84
N GLN A 74 9.74 3.21 -9.17
CA GLN A 74 10.89 2.62 -9.83
C GLN A 74 10.57 1.27 -10.50
N ILE A 75 9.77 0.42 -9.84
CA ILE A 75 9.24 -0.84 -10.40
C ILE A 75 8.40 -0.57 -11.64
N ASN A 76 7.48 0.41 -11.59
CA ASN A 76 6.61 0.75 -12.73
C ASN A 76 7.41 1.31 -13.92
N THR A 77 8.41 2.14 -13.65
CA THR A 77 9.31 2.63 -14.69
C THR A 77 10.06 1.46 -15.33
N ARG A 78 10.67 0.55 -14.56
CA ARG A 78 11.38 -0.61 -15.14
C ARG A 78 10.45 -1.61 -15.84
N SER A 79 9.25 -1.86 -15.30
CA SER A 79 8.28 -2.79 -15.89
C SER A 79 7.79 -2.31 -17.26
N THR A 80 7.61 -1.00 -17.44
CA THR A 80 7.26 -0.41 -18.75
C THR A 80 8.39 -0.55 -19.78
N TYR A 81 9.65 -0.44 -19.37
CA TYR A 81 10.80 -0.68 -20.26
C TYR A 81 10.88 -2.13 -20.72
N LEU A 82 10.81 -3.08 -19.78
CA LEU A 82 10.82 -4.54 -20.07
C LEU A 82 9.63 -4.98 -20.92
N GLY A 83 8.54 -4.21 -20.84
CA GLY A 83 7.32 -4.52 -21.55
C GLY A 83 7.35 -4.36 -23.05
N LYS A 84 8.35 -3.66 -23.56
CA LYS A 84 8.58 -3.51 -25.00
C LYS A 84 9.30 -4.73 -25.60
N GLU A 85 9.85 -5.62 -24.78
CA GLU A 85 10.74 -6.72 -25.20
C GLU A 85 10.05 -8.10 -25.23
N ILE A 86 8.97 -8.29 -24.47
CA ILE A 86 8.32 -9.62 -24.22
C ILE A 86 6.90 -9.72 -24.84
N ALA A 87 6.51 -8.78 -25.69
CA ALA A 87 5.15 -8.70 -26.24
C ALA A 87 4.88 -9.78 -27.30
N GLY A 88 4.51 -11.00 -26.89
CA GLY A 88 4.19 -12.07 -27.84
C GLY A 88 3.10 -13.08 -27.46
N ALA A 89 2.80 -13.34 -26.18
CA ALA A 89 1.96 -14.51 -25.85
C ALA A 89 1.16 -14.47 -24.53
N LEU A 90 1.02 -13.32 -23.87
CA LEU A 90 0.38 -13.21 -22.54
C LEU A 90 -0.74 -12.17 -22.57
N THR A 91 -1.81 -12.39 -21.79
CA THR A 91 -2.85 -11.35 -21.59
C THR A 91 -2.23 -10.10 -20.97
N GLU A 92 -2.81 -8.92 -21.24
CA GLU A 92 -2.23 -7.64 -20.80
C GLU A 92 -2.02 -7.58 -19.27
N ASP A 93 -2.94 -8.17 -18.50
CA ASP A 93 -2.87 -8.23 -17.03
C ASP A 93 -1.79 -9.20 -16.53
N GLU A 94 -1.71 -10.42 -17.09
CA GLU A 94 -0.66 -11.39 -16.71
C GLU A 94 0.73 -10.86 -17.07
N LEU A 95 0.83 -10.22 -18.23
CA LEU A 95 2.03 -9.59 -18.73
C LEU A 95 2.45 -8.41 -17.82
N ARG A 96 1.50 -7.62 -17.33
CA ARG A 96 1.75 -6.54 -16.36
C ARG A 96 2.23 -7.08 -15.01
N GLN A 97 1.61 -8.14 -14.50
CA GLN A 97 2.01 -8.78 -13.23
C GLN A 97 3.43 -9.37 -13.31
N ARG A 98 3.73 -10.13 -14.37
CA ARG A 98 5.07 -10.72 -14.57
C ARG A 98 6.15 -9.66 -14.71
N LYS A 99 5.90 -8.57 -15.44
CA LYS A 99 6.85 -7.44 -15.57
C LYS A 99 7.11 -6.77 -14.22
N LYS A 100 6.07 -6.61 -13.40
CA LYS A 100 6.20 -6.02 -12.06
C LYS A 100 7.10 -6.88 -11.17
N LEU A 101 6.86 -8.19 -11.15
CA LEU A 101 7.70 -9.14 -10.40
C LEU A 101 9.15 -9.13 -10.87
N TRP A 102 9.37 -9.17 -12.18
CA TRP A 102 10.73 -9.14 -12.74
C TRP A 102 11.46 -7.84 -12.42
N ALA A 103 10.77 -6.70 -12.46
CA ALA A 103 11.32 -5.41 -12.06
C ALA A 103 11.62 -5.33 -10.55
N MET A 104 10.83 -5.98 -9.68
CA MET A 104 11.11 -6.09 -8.25
C MET A 104 12.39 -6.89 -7.98
N VAL A 105 12.52 -8.06 -8.59
CA VAL A 105 13.70 -8.94 -8.44
C VAL A 105 14.98 -8.22 -8.84
N ASN A 106 14.97 -7.52 -9.98
CA ASN A 106 16.17 -6.83 -10.51
C ASN A 106 16.44 -5.46 -9.86
N LEU A 107 15.49 -4.91 -9.13
CA LEU A 107 15.67 -3.62 -8.47
C LEU A 107 16.25 -3.75 -7.07
N ILE A 108 15.79 -4.75 -6.33
CA ILE A 108 16.12 -4.88 -4.92
C ILE A 108 17.56 -5.38 -4.76
N GLY A 109 18.04 -6.31 -5.61
CA GLY A 109 19.38 -6.89 -5.52
C GLY A 109 19.57 -7.68 -4.21
N ASP A 110 20.00 -8.94 -4.30
CA ASP A 110 19.99 -9.92 -3.19
C ASP A 110 18.59 -10.09 -2.52
N PRO A 111 18.28 -11.22 -1.85
CA PRO A 111 16.91 -11.55 -1.50
C PRO A 111 16.47 -10.80 -0.23
N ASN A 112 16.00 -9.56 -0.39
CA ASN A 112 15.18 -8.91 0.63
C ASN A 112 13.71 -9.24 0.36
N LEU A 113 13.07 -9.97 1.27
CA LEU A 113 11.64 -10.29 1.18
C LEU A 113 10.82 -9.02 1.41
N PHE A 114 10.16 -8.54 0.35
CA PHE A 114 9.22 -7.41 0.44
C PHE A 114 7.78 -7.92 0.27
N VAL A 115 6.99 -7.88 1.34
CA VAL A 115 5.57 -8.28 1.36
C VAL A 115 4.68 -7.05 1.54
N THR A 116 3.73 -6.84 0.63
CA THR A 116 2.64 -5.87 0.84
C THR A 116 1.36 -6.63 1.15
N LEU A 117 0.85 -6.47 2.37
CA LEU A 117 -0.43 -7.05 2.78
C LEU A 117 -1.56 -6.10 2.34
N SER A 118 -2.05 -6.27 1.11
CA SER A 118 -3.23 -5.55 0.63
C SER A 118 -4.49 -6.16 1.23
N SER A 119 -5.37 -5.34 1.80
CA SER A 119 -6.65 -5.81 2.35
C SER A 119 -7.72 -5.80 1.25
N ASN A 120 -8.28 -6.97 0.91
CA ASN A 120 -9.45 -7.05 0.02
C ASN A 120 -10.73 -7.24 0.84
N LEU A 121 -11.08 -6.20 1.59
CA LEU A 121 -12.11 -6.26 2.63
C LEU A 121 -13.49 -6.71 2.12
N LEU A 122 -13.79 -6.46 0.84
CA LEU A 122 -15.08 -6.83 0.22
C LEU A 122 -15.22 -8.31 -0.11
N GLU A 123 -14.12 -9.08 -0.06
CA GLU A 123 -14.11 -10.51 -0.39
C GLU A 123 -13.81 -11.40 0.82
N TRP A 124 -13.50 -10.79 1.96
CA TRP A 124 -13.15 -11.51 3.18
C TRP A 124 -14.42 -11.97 3.90
N THR A 125 -14.96 -13.12 3.50
CA THR A 125 -16.16 -13.72 4.10
C THR A 125 -16.02 -13.99 5.59
N ASP A 126 -14.79 -14.27 6.04
CA ASP A 126 -14.36 -14.38 7.43
C ASP A 126 -14.47 -13.05 8.21
N LEU A 127 -14.11 -11.93 7.58
CA LEU A 127 -14.38 -10.59 8.11
C LEU A 127 -15.88 -10.30 8.12
N HIS A 128 -16.60 -10.62 7.05
CA HIS A 128 -18.03 -10.34 6.97
C HIS A 128 -18.81 -11.06 8.07
N ALA A 129 -18.43 -12.30 8.41
CA ALA A 129 -19.02 -13.06 9.50
C ALA A 129 -18.96 -12.38 10.87
N VAL A 130 -18.03 -11.43 11.08
CA VAL A 130 -17.91 -10.66 12.33
C VAL A 130 -18.50 -9.25 12.24
N LEU A 131 -18.98 -8.83 11.07
CA LEU A 131 -19.59 -7.50 10.88
C LEU A 131 -21.06 -7.50 11.39
N PRO A 132 -21.45 -6.47 12.15
CA PRO A 132 -22.85 -6.26 12.51
C PRO A 132 -23.73 -6.13 11.26
N GLY A 133 -24.85 -6.87 11.23
CA GLY A 133 -25.79 -6.88 10.10
C GLY A 133 -25.50 -7.93 9.04
N PHE A 134 -24.34 -8.60 9.08
CA PHE A 134 -24.08 -9.72 8.19
C PHE A 134 -24.82 -10.98 8.65
N ILE A 135 -25.55 -11.61 7.72
CA ILE A 135 -26.31 -12.83 7.95
C ILE A 135 -25.71 -13.96 7.12
N PHE A 136 -25.27 -15.03 7.77
CA PHE A 136 -24.71 -16.18 7.09
C PHE A 136 -25.75 -16.88 6.21
N GLY A 137 -25.38 -17.21 4.97
CA GLY A 137 -26.27 -17.85 4.00
C GLY A 137 -27.28 -16.91 3.34
N HIS A 138 -27.36 -15.64 3.75
CA HIS A 138 -28.11 -14.62 3.03
C HIS A 138 -27.24 -14.02 1.91
N PRO A 139 -27.75 -13.87 0.68
CA PRO A 139 -27.03 -13.19 -0.37
C PRO A 139 -26.95 -11.69 -0.07
N HIS A 140 -25.76 -11.21 0.30
CA HIS A 140 -25.48 -9.78 0.42
C HIS A 140 -24.93 -9.24 -0.90
N THR A 141 -25.42 -8.07 -1.30
CA THR A 141 -24.86 -7.33 -2.41
C THR A 141 -23.51 -6.72 -2.02
N ARG A 142 -22.68 -6.43 -3.03
CA ARG A 142 -21.38 -5.78 -2.81
C ARG A 142 -21.50 -4.42 -2.12
N GLN A 143 -22.57 -3.67 -2.41
CA GLN A 143 -22.79 -2.36 -1.79
C GLN A 143 -23.15 -2.51 -0.32
N GLU A 144 -23.99 -3.47 0.06
CA GLU A 144 -24.32 -3.74 1.46
C GLU A 144 -23.07 -4.14 2.26
N ILE A 145 -22.21 -4.98 1.69
CA ILE A 145 -20.93 -5.35 2.33
C ILE A 145 -20.03 -4.12 2.48
N GLN A 146 -19.93 -3.26 1.45
CA GLN A 146 -19.15 -2.03 1.51
C GLN A 146 -19.68 -1.10 2.62
N ASP A 147 -21.00 -0.92 2.70
CA ASP A 147 -21.64 -0.09 3.72
C ASP A 147 -21.40 -0.64 5.13
N MET A 148 -21.44 -1.97 5.32
CA MET A 148 -21.09 -2.63 6.58
C MET A 148 -19.63 -2.42 6.96
N VAL A 149 -18.70 -2.55 6.00
CA VAL A 149 -17.26 -2.32 6.22
C VAL A 149 -16.99 -0.87 6.60
N ASP A 150 -17.57 0.09 5.86
CA ASP A 150 -17.37 1.52 6.08
C ASP A 150 -18.00 2.00 7.39
N SER A 151 -19.12 1.40 7.81
CA SER A 151 -19.81 1.74 9.07
C SER A 151 -19.11 1.17 10.31
N ASN A 152 -18.21 0.19 10.15
CA ASN A 152 -17.57 -0.52 11.27
C ASN A 152 -16.03 -0.47 11.22
N PRO A 153 -15.40 0.72 11.13
CA PRO A 153 -13.96 0.83 10.93
C PRO A 153 -13.15 0.20 12.07
N ALA A 154 -13.62 0.25 13.32
CA ALA A 154 -12.90 -0.35 14.46
C ALA A 154 -12.80 -1.89 14.36
N ILE A 155 -13.87 -2.55 13.90
CA ILE A 155 -13.89 -4.02 13.72
C ILE A 155 -12.96 -4.39 12.58
N VAL A 156 -13.06 -3.66 11.45
CA VAL A 156 -12.21 -3.85 10.28
C VAL A 156 -10.73 -3.67 10.63
N THR A 157 -10.36 -2.58 11.32
CA THR A 157 -8.98 -2.33 11.74
C THR A 157 -8.47 -3.43 12.65
N ARG A 158 -9.25 -3.84 13.66
CA ARG A 158 -8.84 -4.92 14.58
C ARG A 158 -8.67 -6.24 13.84
N TYR A 159 -9.56 -6.54 12.88
CA TYR A 159 -9.47 -7.74 12.05
C TYR A 159 -8.19 -7.76 11.21
N ILE A 160 -7.89 -6.67 10.50
CA ILE A 160 -6.68 -6.53 9.69
C ILE A 160 -5.44 -6.70 10.58
N MET A 161 -5.38 -5.99 11.71
CA MET A 161 -4.24 -6.08 12.64
C MET A 161 -4.04 -7.50 13.17
N THR A 162 -5.13 -8.16 13.57
CA THR A 162 -5.09 -9.55 14.06
C THR A 162 -4.59 -10.48 12.96
N ARG A 163 -5.13 -10.38 11.74
CA ARG A 163 -4.72 -11.23 10.62
C ARG A 163 -3.26 -11.01 10.23
N GLN A 164 -2.81 -9.75 10.23
CA GLN A 164 -1.41 -9.41 9.94
C GLN A 164 -0.48 -9.99 11.00
N SER A 165 -0.77 -9.76 12.28
CA SER A 165 0.03 -10.30 13.39
C SER A 165 0.07 -11.84 13.35
N THR A 166 -1.08 -12.50 13.18
CA THR A 166 -1.14 -13.96 13.05
C THR A 166 -0.34 -14.47 11.86
N PHE A 167 -0.40 -13.81 10.70
CA PHE A 167 0.39 -14.19 9.53
C PHE A 167 1.90 -14.03 9.79
N PHE A 168 2.31 -12.95 10.43
CA PHE A 168 3.71 -12.75 10.81
C PHE A 168 4.19 -13.84 11.78
N GLU A 169 3.46 -14.06 12.87
CA GLU A 169 3.84 -15.01 13.92
C GLU A 169 3.79 -16.46 13.47
N GLN A 170 2.77 -16.86 12.70
CA GLN A 170 2.53 -18.27 12.37
C GLN A 170 3.08 -18.67 11.00
N VAL A 171 3.37 -17.72 10.11
CA VAL A 171 3.86 -18.01 8.76
C VAL A 171 5.25 -17.44 8.54
N LEU A 172 5.46 -16.14 8.72
CA LEU A 172 6.73 -15.52 8.35
C LEU A 172 7.87 -15.88 9.31
N LYS A 173 7.66 -15.78 10.63
CA LYS A 173 8.70 -16.14 11.62
C LYS A 173 9.15 -17.60 11.49
N PRO A 174 8.23 -18.61 11.40
CA PRO A 174 8.66 -20.00 11.27
C PRO A 174 9.30 -20.31 9.91
N LEU A 175 8.89 -19.62 8.84
CA LEU A 175 9.39 -19.89 7.49
C LEU A 175 10.78 -19.29 7.24
N PHE A 176 11.08 -18.14 7.85
CA PHE A 176 12.29 -17.38 7.57
C PHE A 176 13.23 -17.19 8.77
N ASP A 177 12.88 -17.72 9.95
CA ASP A 177 13.66 -17.60 11.19
C ASP A 177 14.04 -16.13 11.50
N VAL A 178 13.08 -15.23 11.28
CA VAL A 178 13.26 -13.78 11.41
C VAL A 178 12.83 -13.28 12.79
N GLU A 179 13.69 -12.49 13.41
CA GLU A 179 13.39 -11.73 14.62
C GLU A 179 12.60 -10.46 14.22
N ASP A 180 11.49 -10.19 14.92
CA ASP A 180 10.65 -9.02 14.68
C ASP A 180 11.18 -7.83 15.47
N TRP A 181 11.48 -6.73 14.77
CA TRP A 181 12.10 -5.53 15.34
C TRP A 181 11.13 -4.34 15.44
N TRP A 182 9.84 -4.57 15.22
CA TRP A 182 8.80 -3.53 15.14
C TRP A 182 7.86 -3.50 16.34
#